data_AF-A0A0K9NYY2-F1
#
_entry.id   AF-A0A0K9NYY2-F1
#
_cell.length_a   1.000
_cell.length_b   1.000
_cell.length_c   1.000
_cell.angle_alpha   90.00
_cell.angle_beta   90.00
_cell.angle_gamma   90.00
#
_symmetry.space_group_name_H-M   'P 1'
#
loop_
_entity.id
_entity.type
_entity.pdbx_description
1 polymer ?
#
loop_
_entity_poly.entity_id
_entity_poly.type
_entity_poly.pdbx_seq_one_letter_code
_entity_poly.pdbx_strand_id
1 'polypeptide(L)'
;MSKCLRQLHARLITNGEIHDKLTAGKLVSKIALSDKSINLSYTKAVFSQIRQPLNVFIWNSMIRGYAHSPFPSQAVVLYRQMLSQGYTPNNYTYPFLLKASTQLTDLRLGLTIHGTIIRRGFVDQQGLRNNENENEKKSRNRL
;
A
#
# COMPACT_ATOMS: atom_id res chain seq x y z
N MET A 1 -23.99 -7.60 14.59
CA MET A 1 -23.05 -8.27 13.66
C MET A 1 -23.78 -8.62 12.37
N SER A 2 -23.47 -7.95 11.26
CA SER A 2 -24.26 -7.97 10.03
C SER A 2 -24.18 -9.30 9.27
N LYS A 3 -25.32 -9.77 8.75
CA LYS A 3 -25.56 -11.02 7.99
C LYS A 3 -24.56 -11.25 6.84
N CYS A 4 -24.02 -10.15 6.29
CA CYS A 4 -23.01 -10.13 5.24
C CYS A 4 -21.69 -10.79 5.66
N LEU A 5 -21.21 -10.60 6.89
CA LEU A 5 -19.94 -11.15 7.35
C LEU A 5 -19.97 -12.68 7.47
N ARG A 6 -21.12 -13.25 7.87
CA ARG A 6 -21.34 -14.71 7.90
C ARG A 6 -21.48 -15.31 6.50
N GLN A 7 -22.16 -14.63 5.57
CA GLN A 7 -22.23 -15.07 4.17
C GLN A 7 -20.87 -14.97 3.47
N LEU A 8 -20.05 -13.98 3.83
CA LEU A 8 -18.68 -13.83 3.36
C LEU A 8 -17.79 -14.96 3.93
N HIS A 9 -17.84 -15.22 5.23
CA HIS A 9 -17.11 -16.31 5.89
C HIS A 9 -17.52 -17.69 5.38
N ALA A 10 -18.83 -17.93 5.18
CA ALA A 10 -19.35 -19.16 4.59
C ALA A 10 -18.80 -19.36 3.17
N ARG A 11 -18.81 -18.34 2.32
CA ARG A 11 -18.21 -18.42 0.97
C ARG A 11 -16.70 -18.61 0.98
N LEU A 12 -16.00 -18.13 2.01
CA LEU A 12 -14.55 -18.27 2.18
C LEU A 12 -14.11 -19.69 2.60
N ILE A 13 -14.92 -20.38 3.41
CA ILE A 13 -14.60 -21.73 3.92
C ILE A 13 -15.22 -22.84 3.05
N THR A 14 -16.47 -22.67 2.59
CA THR A 14 -17.23 -23.76 1.95
C THR A 14 -16.89 -23.98 0.47
N ASN A 15 -16.33 -22.99 -0.22
CA ASN A 15 -16.04 -23.13 -1.65
C ASN A 15 -14.58 -23.49 -1.98
N GLY A 16 -13.66 -23.57 -1.01
CA GLY A 16 -12.27 -23.96 -1.29
C GLY A 16 -11.51 -23.08 -2.31
N GLU A 17 -12.07 -21.94 -2.72
CA GLU A 17 -11.51 -21.09 -3.76
C GLU A 17 -11.08 -19.72 -3.21
N ILE A 18 -9.91 -19.69 -2.57
CA ILE A 18 -8.99 -18.57 -2.78
C ILE A 18 -7.75 -19.16 -3.43
N HIS A 19 -7.88 -19.53 -4.70
CA HIS A 19 -6.73 -19.88 -5.52
C HIS A 19 -6.07 -18.67 -6.19
N ASP A 20 -6.71 -17.48 -6.14
CA ASP A 20 -6.20 -16.31 -6.85
C ASP A 20 -5.89 -15.11 -5.93
N LYS A 21 -4.64 -14.64 -6.01
CA LYS A 21 -4.11 -13.43 -5.36
C LYS A 21 -4.98 -12.19 -5.67
N LEU A 22 -5.61 -12.17 -6.84
CA LEU A 22 -6.48 -11.09 -7.29
C LEU A 22 -7.74 -10.95 -6.43
N THR A 23 -8.32 -12.07 -5.99
CA THR A 23 -9.56 -12.09 -5.18
C THR A 23 -9.31 -11.64 -3.76
N ALA A 24 -8.21 -12.08 -3.14
CA ALA A 24 -7.80 -11.61 -1.81
C ALA A 24 -7.47 -10.11 -1.81
N GLY A 25 -6.80 -9.62 -2.86
CA GLY A 25 -6.51 -8.20 -3.03
C GLY A 25 -7.76 -7.36 -3.19
N LYS A 26 -8.71 -7.78 -4.05
CA LYS A 26 -10.01 -7.12 -4.22
C LYS A 26 -10.81 -7.06 -2.92
N LEU A 27 -10.75 -8.10 -2.08
CA LEU A 27 -11.42 -8.15 -0.78
C LEU A 27 -10.79 -7.20 0.25
N VAL A 28 -9.47 -7.22 0.40
CA VAL A 28 -8.75 -6.29 1.30
C VAL A 28 -9.04 -4.84 0.90
N SER A 29 -9.02 -4.54 -0.39
CA SER A 29 -9.33 -3.20 -0.89
C SER A 29 -10.78 -2.82 -0.70
N LYS A 30 -11.74 -3.72 -0.96
CA LYS A 30 -13.16 -3.44 -0.72
C LYS A 30 -13.44 -3.19 0.77
N ILE A 31 -12.80 -3.93 1.67
CA ILE A 31 -12.98 -3.81 3.13
C ILE A 31 -12.24 -2.57 3.68
N ALA A 32 -11.03 -2.27 3.21
CA ALA A 32 -10.27 -1.10 3.65
C ALA A 32 -10.84 0.23 3.12
N LEU A 33 -11.62 0.19 2.03
CA LEU A 33 -12.23 1.36 1.39
C LEU A 33 -13.70 1.58 1.75
N SER A 34 -14.40 0.58 2.30
CA SER A 34 -15.80 0.72 2.73
C SER A 34 -15.90 1.35 4.11
N ASP A 35 -16.64 2.46 4.17
CA ASP A 35 -16.79 3.37 5.30
C ASP A 35 -17.32 2.69 6.59
N LYS A 36 -16.79 3.17 7.73
CA LYS A 36 -17.31 3.06 9.11
C LYS A 36 -17.41 1.73 9.88
N SER A 37 -17.12 0.54 9.34
CA SER A 37 -17.14 -0.68 10.18
C SER A 37 -16.05 -1.70 9.88
N ILE A 38 -14.84 -1.20 9.59
CA ILE A 38 -13.69 -2.06 9.33
C ILE A 38 -13.34 -2.84 10.60
N ASN A 39 -13.65 -4.14 10.59
CA ASN A 39 -13.02 -5.07 11.51
C ASN A 39 -11.56 -5.26 11.07
N LEU A 40 -10.70 -4.31 11.44
CA LEU A 40 -9.29 -4.30 11.07
C LEU A 40 -8.58 -5.58 11.54
N SER A 41 -9.04 -6.18 12.64
CA SER A 41 -8.54 -7.46 13.13
C SER A 41 -8.81 -8.58 12.11
N TYR A 42 -10.01 -8.62 11.54
CA TYR A 42 -10.37 -9.56 10.47
C TYR A 42 -9.57 -9.29 9.19
N THR A 43 -9.47 -8.04 8.75
CA THR A 43 -8.68 -7.69 7.56
C THR A 43 -7.21 -8.06 7.73
N LYS A 44 -6.64 -7.87 8.93
CA LYS A 44 -5.29 -8.29 9.27
C LYS A 44 -5.10 -9.81 9.23
N ALA A 45 -6.08 -10.57 9.75
CA ALA A 45 -6.06 -12.03 9.70
C ALA A 45 -6.15 -12.58 8.28
N VAL A 46 -6.93 -11.95 7.40
CA VAL A 46 -6.98 -12.30 5.97
C VAL A 46 -5.66 -11.92 5.30
N PHE A 47 -5.13 -10.72 5.57
CA PHE A 47 -3.86 -10.26 5.03
C PHE A 47 -2.70 -11.21 5.37
N SER A 48 -2.64 -11.75 6.59
CA SER A 48 -1.59 -12.71 6.99
C SER A 48 -1.70 -14.07 6.30
N GLN A 49 -2.85 -14.41 5.71
CA GLN A 49 -3.06 -15.67 4.99
C GLN A 49 -2.75 -15.57 3.49
N ILE A 50 -2.50 -14.37 2.96
CA ILE A 50 -2.17 -14.19 1.53
C ILE A 50 -0.76 -14.69 1.25
N ARG A 51 -0.62 -15.66 0.35
CA ARG A 51 0.69 -16.15 -0.11
C ARG A 51 1.46 -15.05 -0.84
N GLN A 52 2.71 -14.87 -0.43
CA GLN A 52 3.64 -13.94 -1.06
C GLN A 52 3.97 -14.32 -2.52
N PRO A 53 4.40 -13.37 -3.36
CA PRO A 53 4.43 -11.92 -3.12
C PRO A 53 3.03 -11.28 -3.16
N LEU A 54 2.77 -10.31 -2.26
CA LEU A 54 1.63 -9.39 -2.30
C LEU A 54 1.77 -8.33 -3.41
N ASN A 55 0.63 -7.80 -3.86
CA ASN A 55 0.58 -6.62 -4.72
C ASN A 55 0.70 -5.33 -3.87
N VAL A 56 1.45 -4.34 -4.35
CA VAL A 56 1.59 -3.00 -3.71
C VAL A 56 0.23 -2.34 -3.43
N PHE A 57 -0.77 -2.59 -4.26
CA PHE A 57 -2.13 -2.13 -4.04
C PHE A 57 -2.75 -2.65 -2.73
N ILE A 58 -2.43 -3.89 -2.32
CA ILE A 58 -2.93 -4.49 -1.07
C ILE A 58 -2.28 -3.79 0.13
N TRP A 59 -0.97 -3.52 0.06
CA TRP A 59 -0.26 -2.71 1.06
C TRP A 59 -0.88 -1.33 1.21
N ASN A 60 -1.10 -0.63 0.10
CA ASN A 60 -1.70 0.70 0.09
C ASN A 60 -3.11 0.70 0.69
N SER A 61 -3.89 -0.35 0.41
CA SER A 61 -5.23 -0.51 0.98
C SER A 61 -5.18 -0.67 2.49
N MET A 62 -4.32 -1.54 3.01
CA MET A 62 -4.17 -1.75 4.46
C MET A 62 -3.63 -0.50 5.18
N ILE A 63 -2.62 0.15 4.61
CA ILE A 63 -2.04 1.39 5.15
C ILE A 63 -3.10 2.49 5.21
N ARG A 64 -3.90 2.65 4.14
CA ARG A 64 -5.03 3.59 4.10
C ARG A 64 -6.06 3.29 5.19
N GLY A 65 -6.44 2.02 5.34
CA GLY A 65 -7.42 1.59 6.34
C GLY A 65 -6.98 1.94 7.77
N TYR A 66 -5.73 1.63 8.12
CA TYR A 66 -5.20 1.98 9.44
C TYR A 66 -5.02 3.48 9.65
N ALA A 67 -4.60 4.24 8.63
CA ALA A 67 -4.47 5.69 8.69
C ALA A 67 -5.81 6.44 8.85
N HIS A 68 -6.94 5.78 8.57
CA HIS A 68 -8.29 6.32 8.82
C HIS A 68 -8.94 5.78 10.08
N SER A 69 -8.24 4.91 10.81
CA SER A 69 -8.74 4.25 12.01
C SER A 69 -8.24 4.90 13.29
N PRO A 70 -8.75 4.50 14.46
CA PRO A 70 -8.16 4.84 15.75
C PRO A 70 -6.74 4.30 15.99
N PHE A 71 -6.19 3.50 15.06
CA PHE A 71 -4.89 2.84 15.19
C PHE A 71 -3.89 3.25 14.08
N PRO A 72 -3.57 4.55 13.90
CA PRO A 72 -2.69 5.02 12.84
C PRO A 72 -1.24 4.49 12.96
N SER A 73 -0.80 4.11 14.15
CA SER A 73 0.51 3.48 14.36
C SER A 73 0.69 2.18 13.55
N GLN A 74 -0.39 1.43 13.32
CA GLN A 74 -0.34 0.21 12.53
C GLN A 74 -0.10 0.49 11.04
N ALA A 75 -0.50 1.66 10.52
CA ALA A 75 -0.17 2.07 9.16
C ALA A 75 1.35 2.21 8.98
N VAL A 76 2.04 2.74 10.00
CA VAL A 76 3.50 2.90 10.02
C VAL A 76 4.20 1.54 10.14
N VAL A 77 3.66 0.62 10.96
CA VAL A 77 4.16 -0.75 11.07
C VAL A 77 4.09 -1.47 9.72
N LEU A 78 2.95 -1.38 9.03
CA LEU A 78 2.78 -1.97 7.70
C LEU A 78 3.71 -1.36 6.66
N TYR A 79 3.93 -0.05 6.70
CA TYR A 79 4.91 0.60 5.83
C TYR A 79 6.33 0.07 6.04
N ARG A 80 6.76 -0.10 7.29
CA ARG A 80 8.07 -0.71 7.58
C ARG A 80 8.14 -2.15 7.11
N GLN A 81 7.06 -2.91 7.28
CA GLN A 81 6.97 -4.29 6.80
C GLN A 81 7.05 -4.37 5.26
N MET A 82 6.34 -3.50 4.56
CA MET A 82 6.39 -3.34 3.11
C MET A 82 7.84 -3.14 2.63
N LEU A 83 8.58 -2.21 3.25
CA LEU A 83 9.99 -1.96 2.95
C LEU A 83 10.88 -3.18 3.23
N SER A 84 10.70 -3.83 4.39
CA SER A 84 11.50 -5.00 4.78
C SER A 84 11.34 -6.20 3.84
N GLN A 85 10.20 -6.27 3.15
CA GLN A 85 9.90 -7.32 2.16
C GLN A 85 10.29 -6.90 0.73
N GLY A 86 11.04 -5.80 0.57
CA GLY A 86 11.53 -5.34 -0.72
C GLY A 86 10.49 -4.63 -1.58
N TYR A 87 9.32 -4.28 -1.05
CA TYR A 87 8.32 -3.52 -1.79
C TYR A 87 8.62 -2.03 -1.79
N THR A 88 8.42 -1.41 -2.95
CA THR A 88 8.64 0.01 -3.15
C THR A 88 7.34 0.80 -2.91
N PRO A 89 7.29 1.71 -1.92
CA PRO A 89 6.17 2.61 -1.71
C PRO A 89 5.98 3.55 -2.91
N ASN A 90 4.75 3.98 -3.15
CA ASN A 90 4.42 4.84 -4.29
C ASN A 90 3.57 6.06 -3.87
N ASN A 91 3.14 6.84 -4.86
CA ASN A 91 2.35 8.07 -4.65
C ASN A 91 0.99 7.81 -3.98
N TYR A 92 0.52 6.56 -3.93
CA TYR A 92 -0.68 6.17 -3.19
C TYR A 92 -0.38 5.66 -1.77
N THR A 93 0.89 5.51 -1.39
CA THR A 93 1.30 5.13 -0.03
C THR A 93 1.50 6.38 0.85
N TYR A 94 2.25 7.36 0.34
CA TYR A 94 2.73 8.50 1.14
C TYR A 94 1.65 9.40 1.73
N PRO A 95 0.55 9.74 1.04
CA PRO A 95 -0.49 10.58 1.61
C PRO A 95 -1.10 10.00 2.90
N PHE A 96 -1.25 8.68 2.97
CA PHE A 96 -1.79 8.00 4.15
C PHE A 96 -0.78 7.93 5.29
N LEU A 97 0.52 7.87 4.99
CA LEU A 97 1.56 7.93 6.01
C LEU A 97 1.70 9.34 6.60
N LEU A 98 1.56 10.39 5.79
CA LEU A 98 1.51 11.76 6.28
C LEU A 98 0.29 12.00 7.17
N LYS A 99 -0.89 11.48 6.78
CA LYS A 99 -2.08 11.50 7.64
C LYS A 99 -1.82 10.80 8.97
N ALA A 100 -1.25 9.61 8.93
CA ALA A 100 -0.92 8.84 10.14
C ALA A 100 0.08 9.61 11.03
N SER A 101 1.09 10.28 10.47
CA SER A 101 2.03 11.09 11.25
C SER A 101 1.35 12.26 11.94
N THR A 102 0.40 12.93 11.29
CA THR A 102 -0.36 14.03 11.89
C THR A 102 -1.24 13.52 13.03
N GLN A 103 -1.93 12.40 12.85
CA GLN A 103 -2.76 11.79 13.90
C GLN A 103 -1.95 11.29 15.10
N LEU A 104 -0.71 10.89 14.87
CA LEU A 104 0.23 10.45 15.91
C LEU A 104 1.04 11.59 16.53
N THR A 105 0.84 12.83 16.06
CA THR A 105 1.68 14.00 16.39
C THR A 105 3.19 13.75 16.27
N ASP A 106 3.59 12.87 15.34
CA ASP A 106 4.99 12.47 15.11
C ASP A 106 5.61 13.29 13.97
N LEU A 107 6.17 14.45 14.31
CA LEU A 107 6.83 15.33 13.35
C LEU A 107 8.03 14.66 12.68
N ARG A 108 8.79 13.83 13.41
CA ARG A 108 9.98 13.16 12.89
C ARG A 108 9.61 12.16 11.80
N LEU A 109 8.53 11.42 11.99
CA LEU A 109 7.96 10.56 10.94
C LEU A 109 7.55 11.37 9.71
N GLY A 110 6.81 12.48 9.93
CA GLY A 110 6.37 13.36 8.84
C GLY A 110 7.53 13.88 8.00
N LEU A 111 8.59 14.39 8.64
CA LEU A 111 9.81 14.87 7.97
C LEU A 111 10.54 13.76 7.23
N THR A 112 10.62 12.56 7.82
CA THR A 112 11.27 11.40 7.18
C THR A 112 10.53 11.00 5.89
N ILE A 113 9.19 10.96 5.93
CA ILE A 113 8.36 10.67 4.76
C ILE A 113 8.52 11.77 3.72
N HIS A 114 8.43 13.03 4.13
CA HIS A 114 8.57 14.19 3.25
C HIS A 114 9.91 14.20 2.51
N GLY A 115 11.03 14.04 3.22
CA GLY A 115 12.36 13.93 2.61
C GLY A 115 12.49 12.73 1.66
N THR A 116 11.80 11.61 1.96
CA THR A 116 11.77 10.45 1.07
C THR A 116 11.03 10.74 -0.23
N ILE A 117 9.92 11.49 -0.20
CA ILE A 117 9.17 11.91 -1.39
C ILE A 117 10.04 12.80 -2.27
N ILE A 118 10.67 13.83 -1.70
CA ILE A 118 11.53 14.78 -2.44
C ILE A 118 12.66 14.03 -3.13
N ARG A 119 13.39 13.19 -2.38
CA ARG A 119 14.52 12.43 -2.92
C ARG A 119 14.11 11.54 -4.09
N ARG A 120 12.95 10.87 -3.99
CA ARG A 120 12.45 10.00 -5.07
C ARG A 120 12.02 10.80 -6.30
N GLY A 121 11.29 11.90 -6.11
CA GLY A 121 10.92 12.78 -7.22
C GLY A 121 12.13 13.34 -7.97
N PHE A 122 13.21 13.65 -7.26
CA PHE A 122 14.47 14.09 -7.87
C PHE A 122 15.18 12.98 -8.66
N VAL A 123 15.22 11.75 -8.13
CA VAL A 123 15.80 10.59 -8.84
C VAL A 123 15.02 10.28 -10.12
N ASP A 124 13.69 10.33 -10.07
CA ASP A 124 12.84 10.08 -11.24
C ASP A 124 13.06 11.14 -12.33
N GLN A 125 13.19 12.42 -11.96
CA GLN A 125 13.50 13.50 -12.90
C GLN A 125 14.89 13.37 -13.55
N GLN A 126 15.91 12.98 -12.78
CA GLN A 126 17.25 12.74 -13.34
C GLN A 126 17.28 11.55 -14.29
N GLY A 127 16.58 10.45 -13.97
CA GLY A 127 16.48 9.27 -14.83
C GLY A 127 15.88 9.61 -16.20
N LEU A 128 14.81 10.41 -16.23
CA LEU A 128 14.20 10.88 -17.48
C LEU A 128 15.17 11.74 -18.31
N ARG A 129 15.85 12.69 -17.66
CA ARG A 129 16.81 13.57 -18.34
C ARG A 129 18.01 12.82 -18.92
N ASN A 130 18.49 11.79 -18.23
CA ASN A 130 19.60 10.97 -18.71
C ASN A 130 19.19 10.12 -19.93
N ASN A 131 17.97 9.59 -19.95
CA ASN A 131 17.44 8.82 -21.08
C ASN A 131 17.21 9.70 -22.33
N GLU A 132 16.73 10.93 -22.16
CA GLU A 132 16.58 11.90 -23.26
C GLU A 132 17.94 12.26 -23.90
N ASN A 133 18.96 12.48 -23.07
CA ASN A 133 20.31 12.79 -23.53
C ASN A 133 20.99 11.61 -24.24
N GLU A 134 20.73 10.37 -23.83
CA GLU A 134 21.22 9.17 -24.54
C GLU A 134 20.52 8.94 -25.88
N ASN A 135 19.21 9.21 -25.93
CA ASN A 135 18.45 9.10 -27.18
C ASN A 135 18.91 10.13 -28.20
N GLU A 136 19.15 11.38 -27.79
CA GLU A 136 19.64 12.45 -28.68
C GLU A 136 21.06 12.18 -29.22
N LYS A 137 21.94 11.57 -28.39
CA LYS A 137 23.26 11.10 -28.83
C LYS A 137 23.17 9.92 -29.81
N LYS A 138 22.21 9.02 -29.63
CA LYS A 138 21.98 7.89 -30.56
C LYS A 138 21.38 8.33 -31.89
N SER A 139 20.60 9.40 -31.96
CA SER A 139 20.10 9.96 -33.23
C SER A 139 21.17 10.72 -34.00
N ARG A 140 22.10 11.40 -33.31
CA ARG A 140 23.22 12.11 -33.97
C ARG A 140 24.29 11.18 -34.54
N ASN A 141 24.47 9.98 -33.98
CA ASN A 141 25.45 9.00 -34.48
C ASN A 141 24.90 8.05 -35.58
N ARG A 142 23.70 8.30 -36.12
CA ARG A 142 23.09 7.52 -37.22
C ARG A 142 22.97 8.28 -38.54
N LEU A 143 23.55 9.49 -38.62
CA LEU A 143 23.77 10.26 -39.85
C LEU A 143 25.26 10.25 -40.15
#